data_AF-A0A1A2PWP5-F1
#
_entry.id   AF-A0A1A2PWP5-F1
#
_cell.length_a   1.000
_cell.length_b   1.000
_cell.length_c   1.000
_cell.angle_alpha   90.00
_cell.angle_beta   90.00
_cell.angle_gamma   90.00
#
_symmetry.space_group_name_H-M   'P 1'
#
loop_
_entity.id
_entity.type
_entity.pdbx_description
1 polymer ?
#
loop_
_entity_poly.entity_id
_entity_poly.type
_entity_poly.pdbx_seq_one_letter_code
_entity_poly.pdbx_strand_id
1 'polypeptide(L)'
;MQIMTKHVRGLSILFAVAVAATPGVAHALPQMPQARYEVTGTGVAQYISYQTDNGQLHQVNAPLPWSTEFTAFGGQVFVVSAQGVGPIRCRILLDGNVVADAQSAAGRTVCTH
;
A
#
# COMPACT_ATOMS: atom_id res chain seq x y z
N MET A 1 -66.97 -47.09 -40.95
CA MET A 1 -66.80 -45.78 -40.26
C MET A 1 -65.70 -45.91 -39.22
N GLN A 2 -64.62 -45.12 -39.33
CA GLN A 2 -63.51 -45.10 -38.36
C GLN A 2 -63.72 -43.93 -37.38
N ILE A 3 -63.77 -44.24 -36.08
CA ILE A 3 -63.90 -43.28 -34.99
C ILE A 3 -62.50 -42.75 -34.68
N MET A 4 -62.30 -41.45 -34.88
CA MET A 4 -61.01 -40.78 -34.67
C MET A 4 -60.96 -40.18 -33.26
N THR A 5 -60.17 -40.79 -32.37
CA THR A 5 -59.97 -40.35 -30.98
C THR A 5 -58.96 -39.20 -30.95
N LYS A 6 -59.38 -38.01 -30.51
CA LYS A 6 -58.53 -36.82 -30.34
C LYS A 6 -57.75 -36.93 -29.02
N HIS A 7 -56.42 -37.00 -29.09
CA HIS A 7 -55.55 -36.89 -27.92
C HIS A 7 -55.34 -35.42 -27.54
N VAL A 8 -55.82 -35.02 -26.36
CA VAL A 8 -55.53 -33.71 -25.77
C VAL A 8 -54.15 -33.78 -25.10
N ARG A 9 -53.16 -33.11 -25.65
CA ARG A 9 -51.83 -32.95 -25.04
C ARG A 9 -51.88 -31.78 -24.04
N GLY A 10 -51.84 -32.10 -22.74
CA GLY A 10 -51.72 -31.11 -21.66
C GLY A 10 -50.32 -30.48 -21.63
N LEU A 11 -50.27 -29.16 -21.54
CA LEU A 11 -49.04 -28.36 -21.48
C LEU A 11 -48.64 -28.18 -20.00
N SER A 12 -47.59 -28.86 -19.55
CA SER A 12 -47.02 -28.70 -18.21
C SER A 12 -46.06 -27.50 -18.20
N ILE A 13 -46.41 -26.43 -17.48
CA ILE A 13 -45.56 -25.25 -17.29
C ILE A 13 -44.69 -25.48 -16.05
N LEU A 14 -43.38 -25.67 -16.25
CA LEU A 14 -42.39 -25.73 -15.18
C LEU A 14 -42.05 -24.29 -14.72
N PHE A 15 -42.32 -23.97 -13.45
CA PHE A 15 -41.86 -22.73 -12.83
C PHE A 15 -40.37 -22.86 -12.47
N ALA A 16 -39.50 -22.11 -13.16
CA ALA A 16 -38.10 -21.98 -12.79
C ALA A 16 -37.96 -20.89 -11.69
N VAL A 17 -37.46 -21.27 -10.52
CA VAL A 17 -37.11 -20.32 -9.45
C VAL A 17 -35.74 -19.74 -9.78
N ALA A 18 -35.71 -18.47 -10.19
CA ALA A 18 -34.46 -17.72 -10.34
C ALA A 18 -33.98 -17.27 -8.96
N VAL A 19 -32.89 -17.86 -8.47
CA VAL A 19 -32.20 -17.37 -7.27
C VAL A 19 -31.40 -16.14 -7.69
N ALA A 20 -31.89 -14.96 -7.34
CA ALA A 20 -31.14 -13.72 -7.51
C ALA A 20 -29.97 -13.69 -6.53
N ALA A 21 -28.76 -13.97 -7.01
CA ALA A 21 -27.54 -13.73 -6.26
C ALA A 21 -27.32 -12.21 -6.17
N THR A 22 -27.60 -11.62 -5.02
CA THR A 22 -27.20 -10.24 -4.73
C THR A 22 -25.67 -10.19 -4.67
N PRO A 23 -24.98 -9.33 -5.44
CA PRO A 23 -23.55 -9.13 -5.26
C PRO A 23 -23.33 -8.51 -3.88
N GLY A 24 -22.77 -9.30 -2.96
CA GLY A 24 -22.32 -8.79 -1.67
C GLY A 24 -21.22 -7.75 -1.92
N VAL A 25 -21.35 -6.57 -1.34
CA VAL A 25 -20.28 -5.56 -1.34
C VAL A 25 -19.13 -6.15 -0.54
N ALA A 26 -18.04 -6.53 -1.21
CA ALA A 26 -16.82 -6.90 -0.54
C ALA A 26 -16.28 -5.66 0.20
N HIS A 27 -16.42 -5.64 1.52
CA HIS A 27 -15.80 -4.62 2.35
C HIS A 27 -14.31 -4.94 2.38
N ALA A 28 -13.52 -4.32 1.50
CA ALA A 28 -12.07 -4.38 1.64
C ALA A 28 -11.71 -3.75 3.00
N LEU A 29 -11.01 -4.50 3.84
CA LEU A 29 -10.34 -3.91 5.01
C LEU A 29 -9.50 -2.72 4.52
N PRO A 30 -9.39 -1.63 5.30
CA PRO A 30 -8.54 -0.50 4.91
C PRO A 30 -7.16 -1.01 4.52
N GLN A 31 -6.78 -0.87 3.26
CA GLN A 31 -5.46 -1.25 2.81
C GLN A 31 -4.46 -0.28 3.44
N MET A 32 -3.42 -0.82 4.07
CA MET A 32 -2.36 0.01 4.63
C MET A 32 -1.61 0.69 3.47
N PRO A 33 -1.30 2.00 3.57
CA PRO A 33 -0.62 2.72 2.50
C PRO A 33 0.79 2.16 2.26
N GLN A 34 1.34 2.38 1.07
CA GLN A 34 2.76 2.15 0.80
C GLN A 34 3.58 3.30 1.37
N ALA A 35 4.47 2.99 2.30
CA ALA A 35 5.39 3.95 2.89
C ALA A 35 6.74 3.88 2.17
N ARG A 36 7.26 5.05 1.80
CA ARG A 36 8.57 5.18 1.17
C ARG A 36 9.39 6.23 1.89
N TYR A 37 10.60 5.85 2.28
CA TYR A 37 11.60 6.79 2.77
C TYR A 37 12.58 7.12 1.66
N GLU A 38 12.94 8.39 1.56
CA GLU A 38 13.97 8.86 0.64
C GLU A 38 14.99 9.68 1.42
N VAL A 39 16.27 9.44 1.14
CA VAL A 39 17.38 10.25 1.63
C VAL A 39 18.17 10.68 0.42
N THR A 40 18.32 11.99 0.24
CA THR A 40 19.03 12.60 -0.88
C THR A 40 20.15 13.50 -0.38
N GLY A 41 21.21 13.61 -1.16
CA GLY A 41 22.43 14.33 -0.84
C GLY A 41 23.54 13.89 -1.78
N THR A 42 24.76 14.38 -1.55
CA THR A 42 25.92 14.02 -2.37
C THR A 42 26.73 12.90 -1.72
N GLY A 43 27.24 11.97 -2.52
CA GLY A 43 28.18 10.94 -2.06
C GLY A 43 27.50 9.85 -1.22
N VAL A 44 27.89 9.72 0.04
CA VAL A 44 27.52 8.62 0.92
C VAL A 44 26.95 9.16 2.23
N ALA A 45 25.82 8.60 2.67
CA ALA A 45 25.36 8.73 4.05
C ALA A 45 26.10 7.70 4.92
N GLN A 46 26.84 8.17 5.93
CA GLN A 46 27.55 7.28 6.86
C GLN A 46 26.57 6.40 7.63
N TYR A 47 25.40 6.93 7.97
CA TYR A 47 24.39 6.21 8.74
C TYR A 47 22.98 6.69 8.38
N ILE A 48 22.08 5.75 8.12
CA ILE A 48 20.65 5.97 7.98
C ILE A 48 19.94 5.06 8.98
N SER A 49 19.09 5.60 9.85
CA SER A 49 18.23 4.80 10.74
C SER A 49 16.78 5.11 10.44
N TYR A 50 15.97 4.06 10.37
CA TYR A 50 14.59 4.14 9.94
C TYR A 50 13.72 3.08 10.60
N GLN A 51 12.46 3.42 10.86
CA GLN A 51 11.48 2.53 11.46
C GLN A 51 10.66 1.84 10.39
N THR A 52 10.56 0.50 10.44
CA THR A 52 9.59 -0.28 9.65
C THR A 52 8.71 -1.14 10.56
N ASP A 53 7.82 -1.92 9.95
CA ASP A 53 7.01 -2.99 10.55
C ASP A 53 7.87 -4.03 11.30
N ASN A 54 9.09 -4.25 10.81
CA ASN A 54 10.06 -5.19 11.39
C ASN A 54 10.89 -4.58 12.52
N GLY A 55 10.57 -3.35 12.95
CA GLY A 55 11.31 -2.64 13.98
C GLY A 55 12.24 -1.56 13.42
N GLN A 56 13.18 -1.11 14.25
CA GLN A 56 14.15 -0.10 13.84
C GLN A 56 15.29 -0.76 13.08
N LEU A 57 15.49 -0.33 11.83
CA LEU A 57 16.54 -0.78 10.95
C LEU A 57 17.57 0.34 10.71
N HIS A 58 18.70 -0.05 10.14
CA HIS A 58 19.73 0.91 9.76
C HIS A 58 20.49 0.47 8.50
N GLN A 59 21.13 1.44 7.86
CA GLN A 59 22.09 1.25 6.80
C GLN A 59 23.35 2.06 7.10
N VAL A 60 24.50 1.47 6.82
CA VAL A 60 25.82 2.10 6.95
C VAL A 60 26.43 2.32 5.58
N ASN A 61 27.12 3.45 5.40
CA ASN A 61 27.78 3.80 4.13
C ASN A 61 26.86 3.66 2.90
N ALA A 62 25.61 4.13 3.02
CA ALA A 62 24.64 4.05 1.96
C ALA A 62 24.94 5.11 0.87
N PRO A 63 25.07 4.72 -0.41
CA PRO A 63 25.20 5.70 -1.49
C PRO A 63 23.92 6.54 -1.59
N LEU A 64 24.08 7.84 -1.84
CA LEU A 64 22.97 8.75 -2.06
C LEU A 64 22.75 8.99 -3.56
N PRO A 65 21.48 9.04 -4.03
CA PRO A 65 20.24 8.94 -3.27
C PRO A 65 19.92 7.50 -2.80
N TRP A 66 19.36 7.38 -1.60
CA TRP A 66 18.90 6.12 -1.01
C TRP A 66 17.39 6.13 -0.82
N SER A 67 16.75 4.99 -1.01
CA SER A 67 15.32 4.82 -0.72
C SER A 67 14.98 3.41 -0.25
N THR A 68 13.92 3.29 0.53
CA THR A 68 13.29 2.00 0.87
C THR A 68 11.77 2.14 0.86
N GLU A 69 11.07 1.05 0.56
CA GLU A 69 9.62 0.99 0.46
C GLU A 69 9.09 -0.21 1.24
N PHE A 70 7.98 -0.03 1.95
CA PHE A 70 7.34 -1.07 2.75
C PHE A 70 5.87 -0.75 2.95
N THR A 71 5.07 -1.79 3.19
CA THR A 71 3.66 -1.61 3.57
C THR A 71 3.60 -0.99 4.96
N ALA A 72 2.86 0.12 5.09
CA ALA A 72 2.65 0.78 6.36
C ALA A 72 2.00 -0.14 7.40
N PHE A 73 2.05 0.32 8.64
CA PHE A 73 1.56 -0.39 9.81
C PHE A 73 0.72 0.56 10.66
N GLY A 74 -0.33 0.05 11.29
CA GLY A 74 -1.25 0.86 12.08
C GLY A 74 -0.65 1.27 13.43
N GLY A 75 -0.81 2.54 13.81
CA GLY A 75 -0.57 3.00 15.19
C GLY A 75 0.89 3.28 15.57
N GLN A 76 1.83 3.30 14.63
CA GLN A 76 3.23 3.67 14.87
C GLN A 76 3.62 4.92 14.07
N VAL A 77 4.70 5.56 14.49
CA VAL A 77 5.25 6.78 13.89
C VAL A 77 6.26 6.41 12.81
N PHE A 78 6.20 7.09 11.66
CA PHE A 78 7.20 6.95 10.61
C PHE A 78 8.39 7.84 10.93
N VAL A 79 9.58 7.25 11.01
CA VAL A 79 10.80 7.99 11.36
C VAL A 79 11.94 7.54 10.45
N VAL A 80 12.62 8.51 9.85
CA VAL A 80 13.90 8.30 9.16
C VAL A 80 14.87 9.41 9.56
N SER A 81 16.10 9.02 9.89
CA SER A 81 17.21 9.92 10.14
C SER A 81 18.40 9.53 9.28
N ALA A 82 19.16 10.52 8.85
CA ALA A 82 20.33 10.30 8.01
C ALA A 82 21.47 11.21 8.44
N GLN A 83 22.69 10.68 8.32
CA GLN A 83 23.95 11.33 8.64
C GLN A 83 24.86 11.20 7.41
N GLY A 84 25.33 12.33 6.91
CA GLY A 84 26.07 12.49 5.65
C GLY A 84 27.09 13.62 5.75
N VAL A 85 27.86 13.82 4.68
CA VAL A 85 28.68 15.02 4.50
C VAL A 85 27.93 16.01 3.61
N GLY A 86 27.82 17.25 4.06
CA GLY A 86 27.19 18.34 3.32
C GLY A 86 25.66 18.33 3.39
N PRO A 87 24.99 19.00 2.44
CA PRO A 87 23.54 19.06 2.40
C PRO A 87 22.90 17.68 2.23
N ILE A 88 22.00 17.35 3.14
CA ILE A 88 21.22 16.11 3.11
C ILE A 88 19.75 16.44 3.34
N ARG A 89 18.86 15.69 2.69
CA ARG A 89 17.41 15.86 2.77
C ARG A 89 16.75 14.50 2.95
N CYS A 90 15.82 14.39 3.88
CA CYS A 90 14.95 13.23 4.03
C CYS A 90 13.53 13.56 3.57
N ARG A 91 12.81 12.54 3.09
CA ARG A 91 11.38 12.60 2.77
C ARG A 91 10.70 11.31 3.20
N ILE A 92 9.46 11.45 3.67
CA ILE A 92 8.55 10.33 3.92
C ILE A 92 7.36 10.49 2.98
N LEU A 93 7.06 9.45 2.23
CA LEU A 93 5.92 9.40 1.33
C LEU A 93 4.96 8.29 1.75
N LEU A 94 3.66 8.58 1.74
CA LEU A 94 2.58 7.59 1.90
C LEU A 94 1.73 7.58 0.62
N ASP A 95 1.66 6.44 -0.05
CA ASP A 95 1.02 6.29 -1.37
C ASP A 95 1.50 7.35 -2.38
N GLY A 96 2.79 7.68 -2.32
CA GLY A 96 3.42 8.71 -3.16
C GLY A 96 3.19 10.16 -2.70
N ASN A 97 2.39 10.41 -1.68
CA ASN A 97 2.19 11.75 -1.11
C ASN A 97 3.26 12.06 -0.07
N VAL A 98 3.95 13.18 -0.21
CA VAL A 98 4.95 13.63 0.77
C VAL A 98 4.25 14.06 2.04
N VAL A 99 4.52 13.36 3.14
CA VAL A 99 3.94 13.67 4.46
C VAL A 99 4.96 14.27 5.42
N ALA A 100 6.26 14.08 5.16
CA ALA A 100 7.34 14.77 5.85
C ALA A 100 8.49 15.07 4.88
N ASP A 101 9.11 16.24 5.05
CA ASP A 101 10.23 16.71 4.23
C ASP A 101 11.11 17.63 5.08
N ALA A 102 12.38 17.26 5.24
CA ALA A 102 13.33 18.08 5.99
C ALA A 102 14.70 18.06 5.33
N GLN A 103 15.39 19.20 5.36
CA GLN A 103 16.73 19.38 4.81
C GLN A 103 17.65 20.00 5.86
N SER A 104 18.91 19.61 5.83
CA SER A 104 19.97 20.16 6.67
C SER A 104 21.24 20.38 5.88
N ALA A 105 21.86 21.54 6.06
CA ALA A 105 23.19 21.83 5.52
C ALA A 105 24.32 21.17 6.34
N ALA A 106 24.03 20.76 7.58
CA ALA A 106 25.01 20.27 8.55
C ALA A 106 25.21 18.73 8.51
N GLY A 107 24.79 18.06 7.43
CA GLY A 107 25.00 16.63 7.25
C GLY A 107 24.15 15.74 8.17
N ARG A 108 23.11 16.27 8.81
CA ARG A 108 22.19 15.46 9.65
C ARG A 108 20.75 15.90 9.45
N THR A 109 19.87 14.97 9.12
CA THR A 109 18.42 15.20 8.97
C THR A 109 17.59 14.17 9.71
N VAL A 110 16.39 14.57 10.13
CA VAL A 110 15.37 13.68 10.70
C VAL A 110 14.02 14.09 10.12
N CYS A 111 13.24 13.10 9.69
CA CYS A 111 11.86 13.24 9.24
C CYS A 111 10.97 12.36 10.11
N THR A 112 9.83 12.89 10.54
CA THR A 112 8.84 12.20 11.38
C THR A 112 7.43 12.47 10.88
N HIS A 113 6.57 11.45 10.82
CA HIS A 113 5.13 11.57 10.53
C HIS A 113 4.30 10.65 11.43
#